data_AF-A0A7S3ATE1-F1
#
_entry.id   AF-A0A7S3ATE1-F1
#
_cell.length_a   1.000
_cell.length_b   1.000
_cell.length_c   1.000
_cell.angle_alpha   90.00
_cell.angle_beta   90.00
_cell.angle_gamma   90.00
#
_symmetry.space_group_name_H-M   'P 1'
#
loop_
_entity.id
_entity.type
_entity.pdbx_description
1 polymer ?
#
loop_
_entity_poly.entity_id
_entity_poly.type
_entity_poly.pdbx_seq_one_letter_code
_entity_poly.pdbx_strand_id
1 'polypeptide(L)'
;IIRSGRCDVLVEMLSEVRLSKAVEEGRRDEEAGKESKGPGGGEGTGKPASQMRHIVTLKPGAMVGEIALFSSNAKRMATVRTKDHTEVLTLDKKSFLDLDRSTLSVISENARYNAACTKDPGQRQRDDLQILQQRTAHLSHLASLPTEVHWELCRVMVYRKVVEKMILVRKGETASCLRIVISGSCAGYHVEPQALQARGARRGSLIKGAPVAATVDQFTNLKASEAIHPGDAIGEDELLQEDPVHAMTVITNEPVELMEIPRADFDRILKADRSSDRGRLLDFLTQLRVMQGCSIAAVLGLSQMITRKAITRDQLTFAHPPDPTLGSASFSDEFTYIIYSGEVKLMASPEINGSPPPLIDSSSSPFGPLADVPAAKNSAIVKALGSQLVPVATLGPMEIISGNLLGCSTARWCLQPVSALEILAIPRKEWNEAIRPTVLSELKLLSSARANFFQAHLLTVSRQIEAIHATTNGSPRRLAVMSHTAPARNSMLSRPFAPPLGGPARFSRQAHALLHSSSGGLGRMPGKEPPSLLKRPLGLKPSGRRLPPLNSSVSASGMTASSMPPIVLLKGSLIGRRSLHS
;
A
#
# COMPACT_ATOMS: atom_id res chain seq x y z
N ILE A 1 38.77 -14.98 -12.75
CA ILE A 1 37.50 -15.63 -13.15
C ILE A 1 37.83 -17.03 -13.65
N ILE A 2 37.16 -18.06 -13.15
CA ILE A 2 37.37 -19.45 -13.61
C ILE A 2 36.72 -19.61 -14.98
N ARG A 3 37.50 -19.93 -16.02
CA ARG A 3 37.00 -20.13 -17.39
C ARG A 3 36.62 -21.59 -17.62
N SER A 4 37.43 -22.53 -17.13
CA SER A 4 37.20 -23.98 -17.19
C SER A 4 37.78 -24.65 -15.94
N GLY A 5 37.38 -25.88 -15.65
CA GLY A 5 37.82 -26.61 -14.45
C GLY A 5 37.08 -26.21 -13.17
N ARG A 6 37.63 -26.59 -12.02
CA ARG A 6 37.06 -26.44 -10.67
C ARG A 6 38.15 -26.07 -9.68
N CYS A 7 37.80 -25.17 -8.75
CA CYS A 7 38.68 -24.78 -7.66
C CYS A 7 38.05 -25.03 -6.30
N ASP A 8 38.79 -25.59 -5.37
CA ASP A 8 38.39 -25.72 -3.97
C ASP A 8 38.83 -24.49 -3.18
N VAL A 9 37.91 -23.90 -2.43
CA VAL A 9 38.18 -22.81 -1.48
C VAL A 9 38.39 -23.41 -0.11
N LEU A 10 39.56 -23.13 0.45
CA LEU A 10 40.06 -23.67 1.71
C LEU A 10 40.32 -22.51 2.67
N VAL A 11 39.86 -22.64 3.92
CA VAL A 11 40.14 -21.66 4.97
C VAL A 11 40.98 -22.33 6.04
N GLU A 12 42.02 -21.64 6.51
CA GLU A 12 42.87 -22.14 7.59
C GLU A 12 42.03 -22.18 8.88
N MET A 13 41.92 -23.35 9.50
CA MET A 13 41.31 -23.42 10.81
C MET A 13 42.29 -22.82 11.81
N LEU A 14 42.01 -21.62 12.31
CA LEU A 14 42.67 -21.14 13.51
C LEU A 14 42.38 -22.17 14.59
N SER A 15 43.43 -22.81 15.10
CA SER A 15 43.30 -23.75 16.20
C SER A 15 42.79 -22.97 17.41
N GLU A 16 41.48 -23.04 17.67
CA GLU A 16 40.84 -22.50 18.87
C GLU A 16 41.39 -23.12 20.18
N VAL A 17 42.28 -24.11 20.07
CA VAL A 17 42.84 -24.92 21.16
C VAL A 17 43.82 -24.16 22.07
N ARG A 18 44.23 -22.92 21.78
CA ARG A 18 45.18 -22.18 22.64
C ARG A 18 44.60 -21.06 23.51
N LEU A 19 43.33 -20.70 23.34
CA LEU A 19 42.71 -19.68 24.20
C LEU A 19 42.20 -20.25 25.54
N SER A 20 42.00 -21.56 25.65
CA SER A 20 41.55 -22.20 26.90
C SER A 20 42.68 -22.58 27.87
N LYS A 21 43.91 -22.82 27.39
CA LYS A 21 45.06 -23.18 28.28
C LYS A 21 45.78 -21.98 28.90
N ALA A 22 45.77 -20.82 28.25
CA ALA A 22 46.44 -19.62 28.78
C ALA A 22 45.71 -18.98 29.98
N VAL A 23 44.46 -19.37 30.26
CA VAL A 23 43.69 -18.88 31.42
C VAL A 23 43.89 -19.76 32.66
N GLU A 24 44.32 -21.03 32.51
CA GLU A 24 44.60 -21.91 33.65
C GLU A 24 46.06 -21.90 34.11
N GLU A 25 47.03 -21.61 33.23
CA GLU A 25 48.47 -21.63 33.60
C GLU A 25 49.00 -20.29 34.15
N GLY A 26 48.18 -19.23 34.22
CA GLY A 26 48.58 -17.92 34.75
C GLY A 26 48.58 -17.77 36.28
N ARG A 27 48.56 -18.87 37.05
CA ARG A 27 48.41 -18.80 38.52
C ARG A 27 49.39 -19.62 39.35
N ARG A 28 50.55 -20.02 38.82
CA ARG A 28 51.62 -20.59 39.65
C ARG A 28 53.01 -20.17 39.15
N ASP A 29 53.77 -19.63 40.10
CA ASP A 29 55.23 -19.67 40.23
C ASP A 29 56.05 -18.52 39.62
N GLU A 30 56.16 -17.43 40.40
CA GLU A 30 57.42 -16.73 40.62
C GLU A 30 58.29 -17.57 41.57
N GLU A 31 59.48 -18.01 41.12
CA GLU A 31 60.77 -17.85 41.81
C GLU A 31 61.86 -18.80 41.27
N ALA A 32 63.10 -18.30 41.36
CA ALA A 32 64.40 -18.97 41.24
C ALA A 32 64.95 -19.25 39.83
N GLY A 33 65.95 -18.44 39.46
CA GLY A 33 66.79 -18.63 38.28
C GLY A 33 67.97 -19.57 38.49
N LYS A 34 68.65 -19.89 37.38
CA LYS A 34 70.11 -20.05 37.30
C LYS A 34 70.56 -20.18 35.84
N GLU A 35 71.73 -19.62 35.58
CA GLU A 35 72.48 -19.66 34.33
C GLU A 35 72.86 -21.07 33.87
N SER A 36 72.93 -21.29 32.55
CA SER A 36 74.10 -21.90 31.90
C SER A 36 74.03 -21.77 30.38
N LYS A 37 75.09 -21.25 29.77
CA LYS A 37 75.36 -21.23 28.33
C LYS A 37 75.75 -22.62 27.83
N GLY A 38 75.26 -22.99 26.65
CA GLY A 38 75.81 -24.06 25.81
C GLY A 38 75.36 -23.88 24.36
N PRO A 39 76.24 -23.96 23.34
CA PRO A 39 75.85 -23.87 21.94
C PRO A 39 75.52 -25.28 21.42
N GLY A 40 74.23 -25.57 21.26
CA GLY A 40 73.74 -26.82 20.69
C GLY A 40 72.96 -26.55 19.40
N GLY A 41 73.44 -27.09 18.28
CA GLY A 41 72.71 -27.12 17.02
C GLY A 41 71.39 -27.87 17.18
N GLY A 42 70.30 -27.27 16.72
CA GLY A 42 68.95 -27.80 16.84
C GLY A 42 68.28 -27.85 15.47
N GLU A 43 67.93 -29.06 15.08
CA GLU A 43 67.16 -29.44 13.90
C GLU A 43 65.91 -28.58 13.70
N GLY A 44 65.62 -28.30 12.42
CA GLY A 44 64.44 -27.56 12.00
C GLY A 44 63.16 -28.24 12.48
N THR A 45 62.55 -27.68 13.53
CA THR A 45 61.20 -28.02 13.97
C THR A 45 60.22 -27.68 12.85
N GLY A 46 59.84 -28.68 12.06
CA GLY A 46 58.80 -28.55 11.05
C GLY A 46 57.51 -28.10 11.72
N LYS A 47 57.04 -26.90 11.37
CA LYS A 47 55.71 -26.42 11.77
C LYS A 47 54.68 -27.48 11.35
N PRO A 48 53.78 -27.92 12.25
CA PRO A 48 52.74 -28.87 11.89
C PRO A 48 51.90 -28.26 10.77
N ALA A 49 51.66 -29.04 9.71
CA ALA A 49 50.88 -28.60 8.56
C ALA A 49 49.51 -28.10 9.05
N SER A 50 49.23 -26.82 8.83
CA SER A 50 47.97 -26.19 9.19
C SER A 50 46.80 -26.93 8.52
N GLN A 51 45.89 -27.48 9.30
CA GLN A 51 44.73 -28.18 8.78
C GLN A 51 43.77 -27.17 8.15
N MET A 52 43.63 -27.21 6.82
CA MET A 52 42.72 -26.34 6.09
C MET A 52 41.35 -27.02 5.92
N ARG A 53 40.27 -26.27 6.16
CA ARG A 53 38.89 -26.72 5.99
C ARG A 53 38.38 -26.36 4.59
N HIS A 54 37.79 -27.33 3.89
CA HIS A 54 37.07 -27.10 2.65
C HIS A 54 35.76 -26.35 2.91
N ILE A 55 35.53 -25.27 2.16
CA ILE A 55 34.31 -24.45 2.23
C ILE A 55 33.41 -24.73 1.03
N VAL A 56 33.95 -24.61 -0.18
CA VAL A 56 33.18 -24.71 -1.42
C VAL A 56 34.06 -25.08 -2.62
N THR A 57 33.48 -25.81 -3.58
CA THR A 57 34.07 -26.00 -4.91
C THR A 57 33.46 -25.02 -5.90
N LEU A 58 34.28 -24.11 -6.41
CA LEU A 58 33.93 -23.13 -7.43
C LEU A 58 33.90 -23.78 -8.81
N LYS A 59 32.92 -23.37 -9.61
CA LYS A 59 32.68 -23.82 -10.99
C LYS A 59 33.10 -22.74 -12.00
N PRO A 60 33.17 -23.06 -13.31
CA PRO A 60 33.36 -22.04 -14.35
C PRO A 60 32.36 -20.89 -14.21
N GLY A 61 32.83 -19.66 -14.42
CA GLY A 61 32.12 -18.41 -14.16
C GLY A 61 32.37 -17.81 -12.76
N ALA A 62 32.85 -18.60 -11.79
CA ALA A 62 33.12 -18.07 -10.46
C ALA A 62 34.29 -17.07 -10.44
N MET A 63 34.16 -16.05 -9.60
CA MET A 63 35.15 -15.00 -9.40
C MET A 63 35.77 -15.12 -8.00
N VAL A 64 37.07 -14.85 -7.90
CA VAL A 64 37.81 -14.85 -6.63
C VAL A 64 38.72 -13.65 -6.58
N GLY A 65 38.75 -12.99 -5.42
CA GLY A 65 39.72 -11.94 -5.15
C GLY A 65 39.34 -10.53 -5.60
N GLU A 66 38.08 -10.29 -5.99
CA GLU A 66 37.57 -8.98 -6.41
C GLU A 66 37.79 -7.86 -5.38
N ILE A 67 37.67 -8.16 -4.09
CA ILE A 67 37.87 -7.18 -3.00
C ILE A 67 39.30 -6.59 -3.02
N ALA A 68 40.29 -7.38 -3.45
CA ALA A 68 41.68 -6.94 -3.51
C ALA A 68 41.95 -5.88 -4.58
N LEU A 69 41.05 -5.76 -5.56
CA LEU A 69 41.13 -4.71 -6.58
C LEU A 69 40.83 -3.32 -5.99
N PHE A 70 39.96 -3.25 -4.98
CA PHE A 70 39.50 -1.98 -4.39
C PHE A 70 40.30 -1.50 -3.18
N SER A 71 40.93 -2.41 -2.44
CA SER A 71 41.67 -2.06 -1.22
C SER A 71 43.17 -2.24 -1.44
N SER A 72 43.97 -1.25 -1.04
CA SER A 72 45.44 -1.28 -1.08
C SER A 72 46.02 -2.40 -0.20
N ASN A 73 45.35 -2.74 0.90
CA ASN A 73 45.85 -3.68 1.91
C ASN A 73 44.90 -4.86 2.17
N ALA A 74 44.13 -5.30 1.18
CA ALA A 74 43.25 -6.45 1.34
C ALA A 74 44.05 -7.73 1.63
N LYS A 75 43.88 -8.31 2.82
CA LYS A 75 44.36 -9.66 3.13
C LYS A 75 43.44 -10.69 2.47
N ARG A 76 44.01 -11.75 1.90
CA ARG A 76 43.24 -12.88 1.37
C ARG A 76 42.57 -13.61 2.53
N MET A 77 41.27 -13.89 2.40
CA MET A 77 40.50 -14.58 3.45
C MET A 77 40.50 -16.11 3.29
N ALA A 78 40.92 -16.62 2.14
CA ALA A 78 40.93 -18.04 1.83
C ALA A 78 42.04 -18.38 0.84
N THR A 79 42.45 -19.66 0.86
CA THR A 79 43.32 -20.28 -0.13
C THR A 79 42.44 -20.93 -1.20
N VAL A 80 42.71 -20.65 -2.47
CA VAL A 80 41.99 -21.26 -3.59
C VAL A 80 42.93 -22.23 -4.29
N ARG A 81 42.56 -23.51 -4.34
CA ARG A 81 43.36 -24.58 -4.95
C ARG A 81 42.63 -25.15 -6.16
N THR A 82 43.32 -25.29 -7.28
CA THR A 82 42.76 -25.99 -8.44
C THR A 82 42.58 -27.47 -8.10
N LYS A 83 41.45 -28.04 -8.55
CA LYS A 83 41.12 -29.46 -8.34
C LYS A 83 41.45 -30.30 -9.57
N ASP A 84 41.28 -29.73 -10.75
CA ASP A 84 41.55 -30.29 -12.06
C ASP A 84 42.24 -29.24 -12.95
N HIS A 85 42.55 -29.57 -14.21
CA HIS A 85 43.07 -28.61 -15.18
C HIS A 85 42.09 -27.44 -15.32
N THR A 86 42.51 -26.29 -14.80
CA THR A 86 41.67 -25.10 -14.66
C THR A 86 42.28 -23.95 -15.43
N GLU A 87 41.52 -23.36 -16.36
CA GLU A 87 41.88 -22.09 -16.98
C GLU A 87 41.28 -20.93 -16.19
N VAL A 88 42.09 -19.90 -15.95
CA VAL A 88 41.67 -18.73 -15.16
C VAL A 88 41.96 -17.45 -15.93
N LEU A 89 40.94 -16.63 -16.14
CA LEU A 89 41.11 -15.26 -16.61
C LEU A 89 41.54 -14.38 -15.44
N THR A 90 42.68 -13.72 -15.55
CA THR A 90 43.27 -12.91 -14.49
C THR A 90 43.27 -11.44 -14.91
N LEU A 91 42.80 -10.58 -14.02
CA LEU A 91 42.90 -9.13 -14.17
C LEU A 91 43.75 -8.61 -13.01
N ASP A 92 44.90 -8.02 -13.33
CA ASP A 92 45.76 -7.44 -12.31
C ASP A 92 45.23 -6.08 -11.87
N LYS A 93 45.67 -5.65 -10.69
CA LYS A 93 45.19 -4.41 -10.08
C LYS A 93 45.59 -3.18 -10.90
N LYS A 94 46.74 -3.19 -11.58
CA LYS A 94 47.19 -2.04 -12.38
C LYS A 94 46.28 -1.89 -13.59
N SER A 95 46.08 -2.96 -14.37
CA SER A 95 45.15 -2.94 -15.51
C SER A 95 43.70 -2.69 -15.10
N PHE A 96 43.27 -3.11 -13.91
CA PHE A 96 41.97 -2.73 -13.38
C PHE A 96 41.86 -1.22 -13.11
N LEU A 97 42.87 -0.61 -12.49
CA LEU A 97 42.89 0.82 -12.20
C LEU A 97 43.06 1.70 -13.45
N ASP A 98 43.57 1.12 -14.54
CA ASP A 98 43.64 1.78 -15.86
C ASP A 98 42.27 1.85 -16.56
N LEU A 99 41.24 1.17 -16.05
CA LEU A 99 39.86 1.31 -16.54
C LEU A 99 39.34 2.73 -16.32
N ASP A 100 38.40 3.15 -17.15
CA ASP A 100 37.76 4.46 -17.01
C ASP A 100 37.04 4.59 -15.66
N ARG A 101 36.99 5.82 -15.14
CA ARG A 101 36.41 6.12 -13.82
C ARG A 101 34.95 5.69 -13.70
N SER A 102 34.17 5.76 -14.79
CA SER A 102 32.77 5.31 -14.80
C SER A 102 32.67 3.81 -14.56
N THR A 103 33.44 3.00 -15.29
CA THR A 103 33.49 1.56 -15.09
C THR A 103 33.91 1.20 -13.67
N LEU A 104 34.97 1.84 -13.15
CA LEU A 104 35.44 1.62 -11.78
C LEU A 104 34.37 1.96 -10.73
N SER A 105 33.62 3.06 -10.91
CA SER A 105 32.52 3.43 -10.02
C SER A 105 31.47 2.34 -9.95
N VAL A 106 30.98 1.88 -11.11
CA VAL A 106 29.95 0.84 -11.20
C VAL A 106 30.39 -0.47 -10.54
N ILE A 107 31.62 -0.92 -10.81
CA ILE A 107 32.12 -2.18 -10.21
C ILE A 107 32.28 -1.99 -8.69
N SER A 108 32.76 -0.83 -8.23
CA SER A 108 32.92 -0.55 -6.81
C SER A 108 31.57 -0.51 -6.06
N GLU A 109 30.55 0.12 -6.65
CA GLU A 109 29.21 0.18 -6.09
C GLU A 109 28.56 -1.20 -6.02
N ASN A 110 28.69 -2.00 -7.08
CA ASN A 110 28.22 -3.39 -7.10
C ASN A 110 28.91 -4.23 -6.03
N ALA A 111 30.23 -4.09 -5.86
CA ALA A 111 30.98 -4.82 -4.83
C ALA A 111 30.54 -4.42 -3.42
N ARG A 112 30.32 -3.13 -3.16
CA ARG A 112 29.80 -2.66 -1.87
C ARG A 112 28.37 -3.15 -1.61
N TYR A 113 27.50 -3.12 -2.61
CA TYR A 113 26.15 -3.67 -2.52
C TYR A 113 26.18 -5.17 -2.17
N ASN A 114 26.98 -5.96 -2.88
CA ASN A 114 27.13 -7.39 -2.60
C ASN A 114 27.68 -7.64 -1.18
N ALA A 115 28.64 -6.83 -0.73
CA ALA A 115 29.16 -6.91 0.64
C ALA A 115 28.12 -6.54 1.70
N ALA A 116 27.23 -5.58 1.41
CA ALA A 116 26.13 -5.24 2.31
C ALA A 116 25.08 -6.36 2.39
N CYS A 117 24.76 -6.99 1.25
CA CYS A 117 23.83 -8.12 1.16
C CYS A 117 24.29 -9.37 1.92
N THR A 118 25.60 -9.63 1.97
CA THR A 118 26.16 -10.81 2.66
C THR A 118 26.33 -10.64 4.17
N LYS A 119 26.21 -9.41 4.68
CA LYS A 119 26.22 -9.14 6.13
C LYS A 119 24.91 -9.57 6.77
N ASP A 120 25.03 -10.17 7.95
CA ASP A 120 23.89 -10.42 8.83
C ASP A 120 23.17 -9.10 9.18
N PRO A 121 21.83 -9.09 9.31
CA PRO A 121 21.04 -7.91 9.65
C PRO A 121 21.62 -7.07 10.81
N GLY A 122 22.06 -7.72 11.89
CA GLY A 122 22.62 -7.04 13.07
C GLY A 122 24.04 -6.45 12.89
N GLN A 123 24.73 -6.78 11.81
CA GLN A 123 26.10 -6.32 11.52
C GLN A 123 26.16 -5.21 10.47
N ARG A 124 25.02 -4.83 9.90
CA ARG A 124 24.95 -3.78 8.87
C ARG A 124 25.16 -2.40 9.50
N GLN A 125 26.07 -1.65 8.89
CA GLN A 125 26.36 -0.28 9.27
C GLN A 125 25.52 0.69 8.44
N ARG A 126 25.50 1.98 8.84
CA ARG A 126 24.75 3.03 8.16
C ARG A 126 25.05 3.11 6.65
N ASP A 127 26.31 2.96 6.27
CA ASP A 127 26.73 2.99 4.86
C ASP A 127 26.17 1.80 4.08
N ASP A 128 26.12 0.61 4.70
CA ASP A 128 25.52 -0.58 4.08
C ASP A 128 24.03 -0.35 3.81
N LEU A 129 23.31 0.21 4.79
CA LEU A 129 21.89 0.50 4.68
C LEU A 129 21.60 1.54 3.60
N GLN A 130 22.43 2.58 3.47
CA GLN A 130 22.28 3.59 2.42
C GLN A 130 22.44 2.97 1.03
N ILE A 131 23.42 2.08 0.85
CA ILE A 131 23.65 1.40 -0.43
C ILE A 131 22.49 0.45 -0.75
N LEU A 132 22.02 -0.33 0.23
CA LEU A 132 20.85 -1.19 0.06
C LEU A 132 19.62 -0.38 -0.30
N GLN A 133 19.37 0.74 0.38
CA GLN A 133 18.24 1.61 0.10
C GLN A 133 18.31 2.16 -1.32
N GLN A 134 19.43 2.78 -1.71
CA GLN A 134 19.61 3.34 -3.04
C GLN A 134 19.38 2.29 -4.14
N ARG A 135 19.86 1.06 -3.91
CA ARG A 135 19.77 -0.03 -4.88
C ARG A 135 18.40 -0.69 -4.91
N THR A 136 17.59 -0.55 -3.87
CA THR A 136 16.24 -1.14 -3.81
C THR A 136 15.13 -0.10 -3.97
N ALA A 137 15.46 1.19 -4.04
CA ALA A 137 14.50 2.29 -4.18
C ALA A 137 13.69 2.29 -5.48
N HIS A 138 14.15 1.58 -6.51
CA HIS A 138 13.43 1.44 -7.78
C HIS A 138 12.44 0.27 -7.79
N LEU A 139 12.49 -0.62 -6.79
CA LEU A 139 11.59 -1.76 -6.68
C LEU A 139 10.20 -1.23 -6.27
N SER A 140 9.18 -1.49 -7.09
CA SER A 140 7.83 -0.94 -6.94
C SER A 140 7.27 -1.06 -5.52
N HIS A 141 7.47 -2.22 -4.91
CA HIS A 141 7.02 -2.48 -3.54
C HIS A 141 7.74 -1.61 -2.49
N LEU A 142 9.06 -1.39 -2.62
CA LEU A 142 9.85 -0.62 -1.65
C LEU A 142 9.83 0.89 -1.91
N ALA A 143 9.76 1.30 -3.19
CA ALA A 143 9.60 2.69 -3.62
C ALA A 143 8.36 3.34 -3.02
N SER A 144 7.37 2.52 -2.67
CA SER A 144 6.15 2.92 -2.01
C SER A 144 6.35 3.45 -0.60
N LEU A 145 7.33 2.93 0.12
CA LEU A 145 7.39 3.06 1.56
C LEU A 145 8.01 4.40 1.95
N PRO A 146 7.61 4.98 3.10
CA PRO A 146 8.34 6.10 3.68
C PRO A 146 9.82 5.75 3.82
N THR A 147 10.69 6.75 3.61
CA THR A 147 12.15 6.57 3.66
C THR A 147 12.60 5.87 4.94
N GLU A 148 12.03 6.23 6.09
CA GLU A 148 12.35 5.63 7.39
C GLU A 148 11.97 4.15 7.47
N VAL A 149 10.79 3.78 6.95
CA VAL A 149 10.32 2.39 6.90
C VAL A 149 11.21 1.57 5.96
N HIS A 150 11.58 2.12 4.81
CA HIS A 150 12.50 1.47 3.87
C HIS A 150 13.90 1.27 4.48
N TRP A 151 14.42 2.26 5.21
CA TRP A 151 15.67 2.12 5.97
C TRP A 151 15.62 0.97 6.98
N GLU A 152 14.54 0.89 7.75
CA GLU A 152 14.36 -0.15 8.75
C GLU A 152 14.20 -1.54 8.09
N LEU A 153 13.55 -1.62 6.93
CA LEU A 153 13.53 -2.84 6.12
C LEU A 153 14.93 -3.24 5.63
N CYS A 154 15.73 -2.30 5.14
CA CYS A 154 17.12 -2.55 4.74
C CYS A 154 17.97 -3.09 5.88
N ARG A 155 17.62 -2.78 7.14
CA ARG A 155 18.28 -3.33 8.31
C ARG A 155 17.96 -4.79 8.53
N VAL A 156 16.71 -5.23 8.34
CA VAL A 156 16.24 -6.58 8.69
C VAL A 156 16.20 -7.57 7.53
N MET A 157 16.15 -7.10 6.28
CA MET A 157 16.03 -7.96 5.10
C MET A 157 17.19 -8.96 4.99
N VAL A 158 16.94 -10.18 4.53
CA VAL A 158 17.96 -11.20 4.32
C VAL A 158 18.07 -11.50 2.84
N TYR A 159 19.24 -11.28 2.27
CA TYR A 159 19.49 -11.54 0.86
C TYR A 159 19.64 -13.04 0.59
N ARG A 160 19.00 -13.54 -0.47
CA ARG A 160 19.08 -14.93 -0.89
C ARG A 160 19.17 -15.05 -2.41
N LYS A 161 20.10 -15.89 -2.89
CA LYS A 161 20.15 -16.33 -4.29
C LYS A 161 19.53 -17.71 -4.41
N VAL A 162 18.63 -17.88 -5.37
CA VAL A 162 17.97 -19.13 -5.67
C VAL A 162 18.26 -19.51 -7.12
N VAL A 163 18.60 -20.78 -7.35
CA VAL A 163 18.85 -21.30 -8.70
C VAL A 163 17.54 -21.50 -9.45
N GLU A 164 17.61 -21.61 -10.78
CA GLU A 164 16.45 -21.91 -11.62
C GLU A 164 15.76 -23.23 -11.22
N LYS A 165 14.48 -23.36 -11.59
CA LYS A 165 13.66 -24.55 -11.33
C LYS A 165 13.61 -24.97 -9.86
N MET A 166 13.52 -24.00 -8.95
CA MET A 166 13.30 -24.19 -7.52
C MET A 166 11.93 -23.63 -7.11
N ILE A 167 11.28 -24.33 -6.18
CA ILE A 167 10.03 -23.86 -5.57
C ILE A 167 10.41 -22.87 -4.45
N LEU A 168 9.97 -21.63 -4.57
CA LEU A 168 10.17 -20.59 -3.54
C LEU A 168 9.16 -20.73 -2.40
N VAL A 169 7.90 -20.91 -2.77
CA VAL A 169 6.77 -21.11 -1.86
C VAL A 169 5.80 -22.10 -2.48
N ARG A 170 5.07 -22.82 -1.65
CA ARG A 170 4.09 -23.79 -2.11
C ARG A 170 2.71 -23.44 -1.58
N LYS A 171 1.70 -23.57 -2.45
CA LYS A 171 0.30 -23.36 -2.10
C LYS A 171 -0.08 -24.24 -0.90
N GLY A 172 -0.75 -23.64 0.08
CA GLY A 172 -1.17 -24.36 1.29
C GLY A 172 -0.11 -24.45 2.39
N GLU A 173 1.13 -24.03 2.15
CA GLU A 173 2.15 -23.92 3.20
C GLU A 173 2.02 -22.60 3.95
N THR A 174 2.37 -22.62 5.24
CA THR A 174 2.33 -21.43 6.08
C THR A 174 3.36 -20.41 5.64
N ALA A 175 2.94 -19.18 5.36
CA ALA A 175 3.83 -18.08 5.02
C ALA A 175 4.57 -17.60 6.28
N SER A 176 5.91 -17.66 6.23
CA SER A 176 6.80 -17.35 7.35
C SER A 176 7.65 -16.09 7.13
N CYS A 177 7.74 -15.62 5.89
CA CYS A 177 8.45 -14.40 5.51
C CYS A 177 7.88 -13.82 4.22
N LEU A 178 8.03 -12.51 4.06
CA LEU A 178 7.76 -11.77 2.84
C LEU A 178 8.99 -11.90 1.94
N ARG A 179 8.82 -12.12 0.64
CA ARG A 179 9.93 -12.17 -0.32
C ARG A 179 9.75 -11.12 -1.40
N ILE A 180 10.76 -10.28 -1.62
CA ILE A 180 10.77 -9.27 -2.66
C ILE A 180 11.76 -9.70 -3.73
N VAL A 181 11.33 -9.76 -4.99
CA VAL A 181 12.18 -10.13 -6.12
C VAL A 181 13.04 -8.95 -6.53
N ILE A 182 14.37 -9.12 -6.50
CA ILE A 182 15.34 -8.09 -6.90
C ILE A 182 15.74 -8.26 -8.37
N SER A 183 15.97 -9.50 -8.79
CA SER A 183 16.35 -9.84 -10.16
C SER A 183 15.93 -11.26 -10.51
N GLY A 184 15.73 -11.52 -11.80
CA GLY A 184 15.24 -12.80 -12.32
C GLY A 184 13.71 -12.81 -12.43
N SER A 185 13.15 -13.97 -12.73
CA SER A 185 11.71 -14.16 -12.96
C SER A 185 11.22 -15.48 -12.37
N CYS A 186 9.97 -15.44 -11.90
CA CYS A 186 9.27 -16.61 -11.37
C CYS A 186 7.90 -16.78 -12.06
N ALA A 187 7.38 -18.00 -12.02
CA ALA A 187 6.02 -18.33 -12.41
C ALA A 187 5.19 -18.71 -11.17
N GLY A 188 4.03 -18.09 -11.03
CA GLY A 188 3.02 -18.39 -10.02
C GLY A 188 1.95 -19.36 -10.55
N TYR A 189 1.56 -20.33 -9.73
CA TYR A 189 0.58 -21.36 -10.08
C TYR A 189 -0.49 -21.50 -8.99
N HIS A 190 -1.75 -21.22 -9.33
CA HIS A 190 -2.89 -21.46 -8.40
C HIS A 190 -3.35 -22.92 -8.36
N VAL A 191 -3.00 -23.72 -9.37
CA VAL A 191 -3.37 -25.13 -9.48
C VAL A 191 -2.15 -25.99 -9.19
N GLU A 192 -2.27 -26.91 -8.23
CA GLU A 192 -1.22 -27.92 -8.01
C GLU A 192 -1.44 -29.14 -8.94
N PRO A 193 -0.36 -29.77 -9.44
CA PRO A 193 -0.44 -31.05 -10.14
C PRO A 193 -1.20 -32.12 -9.34
N GLN A 194 -2.06 -32.90 -9.99
CA GLN A 194 -2.87 -33.95 -9.33
C GLN A 194 -2.01 -34.95 -8.53
N ALA A 195 -0.82 -35.27 -9.02
CA ALA A 195 0.13 -36.17 -8.36
C ALA A 195 0.56 -35.66 -6.96
N LEU A 196 0.62 -34.34 -6.78
CA LEU A 196 0.95 -33.70 -5.51
C LEU A 196 -0.26 -33.60 -4.57
N GLN A 197 -1.47 -33.40 -5.11
CA GLN A 197 -2.71 -33.38 -4.35
C GLN A 197 -3.00 -34.74 -3.69
N ALA A 198 -2.77 -35.84 -4.41
CA ALA A 198 -2.97 -37.20 -3.89
C ALA A 198 -2.05 -37.56 -2.70
N ARG A 199 -0.88 -36.91 -2.60
CA ARG A 199 0.07 -37.11 -1.49
C ARG A 199 -0.27 -36.25 -0.26
N GLY A 200 -0.83 -35.06 -0.45
CA GLY A 200 -1.20 -34.15 0.65
C GLY A 200 -2.26 -34.70 1.60
N ALA A 201 -3.09 -35.65 1.15
CA ALA A 201 -4.09 -36.32 1.99
C ALA A 201 -3.50 -37.28 3.03
N ARG A 202 -2.24 -37.71 2.88
CA ARG A 202 -1.52 -38.51 3.88
C ARG A 202 -0.61 -37.59 4.71
N ARG A 203 -1.23 -36.71 5.50
CA ARG A 203 -0.55 -35.86 6.50
C ARG A 203 0.28 -36.74 7.45
N GLY A 204 1.61 -36.78 7.25
CA GLY A 204 2.50 -37.38 8.26
C GLY A 204 3.88 -37.83 7.81
N SER A 205 4.16 -38.00 6.51
CA SER A 205 5.49 -38.48 6.10
C SER A 205 5.93 -37.88 4.77
N LEU A 206 6.42 -36.63 4.83
CA LEU A 206 7.37 -36.16 3.84
C LEU A 206 8.68 -36.92 4.08
N ILE A 207 8.88 -37.98 3.29
CA ILE A 207 10.16 -38.66 3.18
C ILE A 207 11.20 -37.58 2.83
N LYS A 208 12.06 -37.22 3.80
CA LYS A 208 13.29 -36.47 3.58
C LYS A 208 14.12 -37.24 2.55
N GLY A 209 14.03 -36.88 1.27
CA GLY A 209 14.86 -37.52 0.24
C GLY A 209 14.32 -37.54 -1.19
N ALA A 210 13.08 -37.14 -1.46
CA ALA A 210 12.66 -36.96 -2.86
C ALA A 210 13.41 -35.76 -3.47
N PRO A 211 14.12 -35.91 -4.60
CA PRO A 211 14.88 -34.83 -5.21
C PRO A 211 13.93 -33.70 -5.64
N VAL A 212 14.20 -32.48 -5.17
CA VAL A 212 13.40 -31.27 -5.42
C VAL A 212 13.13 -31.07 -6.92
N ALA A 213 14.09 -31.42 -7.78
CA ALA A 213 13.98 -31.35 -9.24
C ALA A 213 12.77 -32.14 -9.80
N ALA A 214 12.50 -33.35 -9.30
CA ALA A 214 11.39 -34.19 -9.78
C ALA A 214 10.00 -33.61 -9.45
N THR A 215 9.94 -32.60 -8.57
CA THR A 215 8.70 -31.93 -8.17
C THR A 215 8.37 -30.78 -9.12
N VAL A 216 9.39 -30.10 -9.65
CA VAL A 216 9.22 -28.93 -10.54
C VAL A 216 8.83 -29.34 -11.96
N ASP A 217 9.35 -30.46 -12.46
CA ASP A 217 8.99 -30.98 -13.78
C ASP A 217 7.48 -31.23 -13.93
N GLN A 218 6.77 -31.50 -12.83
CA GLN A 218 5.32 -31.71 -12.83
C GLN A 218 4.52 -30.42 -13.12
N PHE A 219 5.13 -29.25 -12.93
CA PHE A 219 4.51 -27.95 -13.23
C PHE A 219 4.75 -27.49 -14.67
N THR A 220 5.65 -28.12 -15.42
CA THR A 220 5.99 -27.73 -16.79
C THR A 220 4.80 -27.81 -17.76
N ASN A 221 3.85 -28.71 -17.49
CA ASN A 221 2.64 -28.88 -18.29
C ASN A 221 1.47 -27.99 -17.83
N LEU A 222 1.65 -27.20 -16.77
CA LEU A 222 0.63 -26.28 -16.28
C LEU A 222 0.87 -24.88 -16.83
N LYS A 223 -0.22 -24.19 -17.19
CA LYS A 223 -0.15 -22.77 -17.55
C LYS A 223 0.10 -21.96 -16.28
N ALA A 224 1.18 -21.19 -16.27
CA ALA A 224 1.44 -20.22 -15.21
C ALA A 224 0.24 -19.25 -15.10
N SER A 225 -0.22 -19.04 -13.87
CA SER A 225 -1.31 -18.10 -13.58
C SER A 225 -0.81 -16.66 -13.64
N GLU A 226 0.41 -16.44 -13.18
CA GLU A 226 1.03 -15.12 -13.08
C GLU A 226 2.55 -15.23 -13.32
N ALA A 227 3.12 -14.17 -13.89
CA ALA A 227 4.56 -14.00 -14.03
C ALA A 227 5.02 -12.93 -13.03
N ILE A 228 5.99 -13.30 -12.20
CA ILE A 228 6.49 -12.47 -11.10
C ILE A 228 7.87 -11.96 -11.50
N HIS A 229 8.05 -10.65 -11.44
CA HIS A 229 9.18 -9.90 -11.97
C HIS A 229 9.92 -9.12 -10.87
N PRO A 230 11.08 -8.53 -11.17
CA PRO A 230 11.77 -7.65 -10.25
C PRO A 230 10.88 -6.50 -9.76
N GLY A 231 10.79 -6.34 -8.44
CA GLY A 231 9.93 -5.38 -7.77
C GLY A 231 8.70 -6.02 -7.11
N ASP A 232 8.28 -7.19 -7.57
CA ASP A 232 7.10 -7.87 -7.04
C ASP A 232 7.37 -8.52 -5.69
N ALA A 233 6.31 -8.59 -4.88
CA ALA A 233 6.32 -9.17 -3.54
C ALA A 233 5.55 -10.50 -3.52
N ILE A 234 6.09 -11.49 -2.80
CA ILE A 234 5.51 -12.83 -2.64
C ILE A 234 5.24 -13.05 -1.15
N GLY A 235 4.01 -13.43 -0.81
CA GLY A 235 3.63 -13.74 0.56
C GLY A 235 3.10 -12.54 1.36
N GLU A 236 2.98 -11.36 0.74
CA GLU A 236 2.53 -10.16 1.45
C GLU A 236 1.09 -10.28 1.94
N ASP A 237 0.16 -10.55 1.02
CA ASP A 237 -1.27 -10.66 1.33
C ASP A 237 -1.54 -11.78 2.33
N GLU A 238 -0.80 -12.88 2.23
CA GLU A 238 -0.92 -13.99 3.15
C GLU A 238 -0.45 -13.64 4.56
N LEU A 239 0.64 -12.91 4.71
CA LEU A 239 1.13 -12.50 6.04
C LEU A 239 0.19 -11.55 6.79
N LEU A 240 -0.71 -10.88 6.06
CA LEU A 240 -1.74 -10.03 6.66
C LEU A 240 -2.91 -10.82 7.26
N GLN A 241 -3.10 -12.08 6.85
CA GLN A 241 -4.16 -12.95 7.35
C GLN A 241 -3.82 -13.50 8.75
N GLU A 242 -4.85 -13.93 9.51
CA GLU A 242 -4.64 -14.56 10.82
C GLU A 242 -3.87 -15.89 10.69
N ASP A 243 -4.28 -16.70 9.70
CA ASP A 243 -3.64 -17.96 9.31
C ASP A 243 -2.92 -17.77 7.96
N PRO A 244 -1.64 -17.33 7.96
CA PRO A 244 -0.97 -16.96 6.74
C PRO A 244 -0.61 -18.21 5.94
N VAL A 245 -1.36 -18.49 4.88
CA VAL A 245 -1.16 -19.68 4.04
C VAL A 245 -1.05 -19.25 2.58
N HIS A 246 0.04 -19.63 1.92
CA HIS A 246 0.30 -19.27 0.53
C HIS A 246 -0.85 -19.66 -0.41
N ALA A 247 -1.36 -18.70 -1.16
CA ALA A 247 -2.47 -18.89 -2.10
C ALA A 247 -2.04 -19.54 -3.42
N MET A 248 -0.74 -19.50 -3.73
CA MET A 248 -0.14 -20.06 -4.93
C MET A 248 1.23 -20.70 -4.68
N THR A 249 1.63 -21.59 -5.58
CA THR A 249 3.00 -22.12 -5.65
C THR A 249 3.82 -21.25 -6.59
N VAL A 250 5.01 -20.82 -6.17
CA VAL A 250 5.90 -19.99 -6.99
C VAL A 250 7.17 -20.74 -7.30
N ILE A 251 7.55 -20.77 -8.58
CA ILE A 251 8.71 -21.49 -9.09
C ILE A 251 9.60 -20.52 -9.86
N THR A 252 10.91 -20.56 -9.63
CA THR A 252 11.89 -19.75 -10.36
C THR A 252 12.07 -20.25 -11.80
N ASN A 253 11.97 -19.38 -12.80
CA ASN A 253 12.20 -19.72 -14.21
C ASN A 253 13.69 -19.59 -14.59
N GLU A 254 14.39 -18.66 -13.95
CA GLU A 254 15.82 -18.40 -14.08
C GLU A 254 16.44 -18.23 -12.68
N PRO A 255 17.76 -18.03 -12.51
CA PRO A 255 18.32 -17.69 -11.21
C PRO A 255 17.73 -16.38 -10.66
N VAL A 256 17.22 -16.42 -9.43
CA VAL A 256 16.52 -15.29 -8.80
C VAL A 256 17.27 -14.80 -7.58
N GLU A 257 17.33 -13.48 -7.42
CA GLU A 257 17.82 -12.82 -6.21
C GLU A 257 16.64 -12.22 -5.43
N LEU A 258 16.58 -12.51 -4.13
CA LEU A 258 15.45 -12.19 -3.26
C LEU A 258 15.93 -11.44 -2.02
N MET A 259 15.10 -10.53 -1.52
CA MET A 259 15.13 -10.09 -0.13
C MET A 259 14.02 -10.78 0.65
N GLU A 260 14.37 -11.52 1.70
CA GLU A 260 13.42 -12.13 2.62
C GLU A 260 13.27 -11.26 3.89
N ILE A 261 12.04 -10.95 4.30
CA ILE A 261 11.74 -10.23 5.54
C ILE A 261 10.97 -11.19 6.46
N PRO A 262 11.54 -11.59 7.61
CA PRO A 262 10.87 -12.50 8.55
C PRO A 262 9.52 -11.97 9.03
N ARG A 263 8.55 -12.87 9.29
CA ARG A 263 7.20 -12.47 9.76
C ARG A 263 7.23 -11.52 10.96
N ALA A 264 8.10 -11.77 11.95
CA ALA A 264 8.19 -10.91 13.14
C ALA A 264 8.55 -9.46 12.79
N ASP A 265 9.46 -9.26 11.83
CA ASP A 265 9.84 -7.94 11.35
C ASP A 265 8.81 -7.34 10.39
N PHE A 266 8.17 -8.17 9.56
CA PHE A 266 7.03 -7.74 8.75
C PHE A 266 5.90 -7.19 9.64
N ASP A 267 5.52 -7.93 10.68
CA ASP A 267 4.47 -7.52 11.62
C ASP A 267 4.86 -6.22 12.36
N ARG A 268 6.14 -6.10 12.77
CA ARG A 268 6.65 -4.93 13.49
C ARG A 268 6.75 -3.68 12.61
N ILE A 269 7.18 -3.82 11.36
CA ILE A 269 7.52 -2.70 10.48
C ILE A 269 6.37 -2.40 9.52
N LEU A 270 5.98 -3.39 8.71
CA LEU A 270 5.05 -3.22 7.60
C LEU A 270 3.59 -3.33 8.01
N LYS A 271 3.24 -4.26 8.90
CA LYS A 271 1.86 -4.36 9.39
C LYS A 271 1.50 -3.19 10.29
N ALA A 272 2.46 -2.70 11.09
CA ALA A 272 2.32 -1.45 11.82
C ALA A 272 2.09 -0.26 10.86
N ASP A 273 2.87 -0.15 9.78
CA ASP A 273 2.70 0.89 8.76
C ASP A 273 1.37 0.74 7.99
N ARG A 274 0.90 -0.47 7.68
CA ARG A 274 -0.42 -0.68 7.08
C ARG A 274 -1.57 -0.33 8.05
N SER A 275 -1.40 -0.57 9.34
CA SER A 275 -2.36 -0.11 10.35
C SER A 275 -2.30 1.39 10.62
N SER A 276 -1.27 2.07 10.12
CA SER A 276 -1.15 3.53 10.21
C SER A 276 -2.26 4.23 9.41
N ASP A 277 -2.43 5.52 9.65
CA ASP A 277 -3.35 6.35 8.86
C ASP A 277 -3.06 6.28 7.35
N ARG A 278 -1.78 6.17 6.97
CA ARG A 278 -1.36 6.06 5.58
C ARG A 278 -1.77 4.72 4.98
N GLY A 279 -1.57 3.62 5.70
CA GLY A 279 -1.97 2.30 5.22
C GLY A 279 -3.49 2.19 5.04
N ARG A 280 -4.26 2.68 6.02
CA ARG A 280 -5.72 2.78 5.92
C ARG A 280 -6.19 3.64 4.74
N LEU A 281 -5.44 4.71 4.42
CA LEU A 281 -5.71 5.55 3.26
C LEU A 281 -5.43 4.80 1.95
N LEU A 282 -4.33 4.05 1.86
CA LEU A 282 -4.00 3.24 0.69
C LEU A 282 -5.04 2.13 0.44
N ASP A 283 -5.44 1.43 1.51
CA ASP A 283 -6.48 0.42 1.45
C ASP A 283 -7.81 1.03 0.98
N PHE A 284 -8.15 2.23 1.43
CA PHE A 284 -9.34 2.94 0.96
C PHE A 284 -9.23 3.31 -0.52
N LEU A 285 -8.11 3.89 -0.97
CA LEU A 285 -7.93 4.29 -2.37
C LEU A 285 -7.99 3.09 -3.32
N THR A 286 -7.40 1.96 -2.94
CA THR A 286 -7.41 0.74 -3.77
C THR A 286 -8.80 0.11 -3.88
N GLN A 287 -9.70 0.36 -2.91
CA GLN A 287 -11.10 -0.07 -2.98
C GLN A 287 -11.96 0.76 -3.94
N LEU A 288 -11.52 1.96 -4.32
CA LEU A 288 -12.25 2.80 -5.27
C LEU A 288 -12.26 2.14 -6.66
N ARG A 289 -13.46 1.97 -7.24
CA ARG A 289 -13.60 1.39 -8.59
C ARG A 289 -12.80 2.13 -9.65
N VAL A 290 -12.70 3.45 -9.54
CA VAL A 290 -11.94 4.29 -10.47
C VAL A 290 -10.42 4.04 -10.40
N MET A 291 -9.94 3.46 -9.30
CA MET A 291 -8.54 3.12 -9.10
C MET A 291 -8.20 1.70 -9.56
N GLN A 292 -9.19 0.89 -9.96
CA GLN A 292 -8.94 -0.46 -10.44
C GLN A 292 -8.04 -0.45 -11.69
N GLY A 293 -6.92 -1.16 -11.60
CA GLY A 293 -5.91 -1.21 -12.66
C GLY A 293 -4.97 0.01 -12.72
N CYS A 294 -5.06 0.95 -11.78
CA CYS A 294 -3.98 1.93 -11.59
C CYS A 294 -2.72 1.21 -11.06
N SER A 295 -1.53 1.71 -11.43
CA SER A 295 -0.30 1.16 -10.87
C SER A 295 -0.23 1.48 -9.38
N ILE A 296 0.41 0.61 -8.60
CA ILE A 296 0.60 0.85 -7.17
C ILE A 296 1.33 2.19 -6.93
N ALA A 297 2.35 2.48 -7.74
CA ALA A 297 3.09 3.74 -7.71
C ALA A 297 2.19 4.98 -7.87
N ALA A 298 1.18 4.93 -8.75
CA ALA A 298 0.22 6.02 -8.90
C ALA A 298 -0.64 6.19 -7.64
N VAL A 299 -1.17 5.11 -7.07
CA VAL A 299 -1.96 5.14 -5.83
C VAL A 299 -1.15 5.73 -4.68
N LEU A 300 0.13 5.36 -4.59
CA LEU A 300 1.06 5.85 -3.58
C LEU A 300 1.38 7.33 -3.76
N GLY A 301 1.62 7.76 -5.00
CA GLY A 301 1.80 9.17 -5.34
C GLY A 301 0.60 9.99 -4.88
N LEU A 302 -0.62 9.53 -5.19
CA LEU A 302 -1.84 10.18 -4.69
C LEU A 302 -1.91 10.20 -3.16
N SER A 303 -1.59 9.09 -2.49
CA SER A 303 -1.63 9.02 -1.02
C SER A 303 -0.75 10.05 -0.32
N GLN A 304 0.35 10.45 -0.96
CA GLN A 304 1.29 11.44 -0.43
C GLN A 304 0.80 12.88 -0.65
N MET A 305 -0.06 13.11 -1.65
CA MET A 305 -0.58 14.44 -2.00
C MET A 305 -1.97 14.71 -1.41
N ILE A 306 -2.63 13.68 -0.88
CA ILE A 306 -3.94 13.79 -0.25
C ILE A 306 -3.85 14.67 0.99
N THR A 307 -4.72 15.67 1.04
CA THR A 307 -4.99 16.40 2.29
C THR A 307 -6.31 15.92 2.87
N ARG A 308 -6.29 15.46 4.12
CA ARG A 308 -7.49 15.03 4.85
C ARG A 308 -8.05 16.21 5.64
N LYS A 309 -9.34 16.46 5.50
CA LYS A 309 -10.06 17.47 6.29
C LYS A 309 -11.22 16.84 7.04
N ALA A 310 -11.25 17.05 8.35
CA ALA A 310 -12.38 16.72 9.21
C ALA A 310 -13.33 17.93 9.29
N ILE A 311 -14.63 17.68 9.18
CA ILE A 311 -15.68 18.68 9.21
C ILE A 311 -16.72 18.27 10.24
N THR A 312 -17.10 19.23 11.08
CA THR A 312 -18.04 18.98 12.18
C THR A 312 -19.46 18.82 11.66
N ARG A 313 -20.28 18.07 12.40
CA ARG A 313 -21.69 17.87 12.08
C ARG A 313 -22.41 19.22 11.97
N ASP A 314 -23.34 19.32 11.01
CA ASP A 314 -24.17 20.51 10.73
C ASP A 314 -23.40 21.76 10.26
N GLN A 315 -22.09 21.70 10.07
CA GLN A 315 -21.28 22.79 9.54
C GLN A 315 -21.36 22.85 8.01
N LEU A 316 -21.93 23.93 7.45
CA LEU A 316 -22.01 24.10 6.00
C LEU A 316 -20.62 24.29 5.40
N THR A 317 -20.36 23.65 4.26
CA THR A 317 -19.06 23.65 3.57
C THR A 317 -19.24 23.41 2.06
N PHE A 318 -18.18 23.56 1.27
CA PHE A 318 -18.21 23.42 -0.21
C PHE A 318 -19.27 24.28 -0.88
N ALA A 319 -19.40 25.54 -0.46
CA ALA A 319 -20.27 26.49 -1.11
C ALA A 319 -19.86 26.70 -2.58
N HIS A 320 -20.79 26.43 -3.50
CA HIS A 320 -20.67 26.62 -4.93
C HIS A 320 -21.73 27.63 -5.40
N PRO A 321 -21.40 28.60 -6.28
CA PRO A 321 -20.09 28.81 -6.91
C PRO A 321 -19.01 29.20 -5.91
N PRO A 322 -17.71 29.03 -6.24
CA PRO A 322 -16.61 29.44 -5.36
C PRO A 322 -16.74 30.90 -4.94
N ASP A 323 -16.63 31.17 -3.64
CA ASP A 323 -16.68 32.51 -3.05
C ASP A 323 -15.48 32.68 -2.09
N PRO A 324 -14.49 33.51 -2.44
CA PRO A 324 -13.29 33.67 -1.62
C PRO A 324 -13.59 34.25 -0.24
N THR A 325 -14.72 34.94 -0.05
CA THR A 325 -15.11 35.50 1.25
C THR A 325 -15.52 34.44 2.27
N LEU A 326 -15.84 33.22 1.81
CA LEU A 326 -16.22 32.09 2.66
C LEU A 326 -15.01 31.28 3.14
N GLY A 327 -13.79 31.62 2.70
CA GLY A 327 -12.55 30.96 3.11
C GLY A 327 -12.60 29.45 2.87
N SER A 328 -12.31 28.66 3.91
CA SER A 328 -12.26 27.19 3.82
C SER A 328 -13.63 26.49 3.71
N ALA A 329 -14.72 27.26 3.63
CA ALA A 329 -16.05 26.74 3.30
C ALA A 329 -16.39 26.86 1.81
N SER A 330 -15.57 27.55 1.00
CA SER A 330 -15.76 27.63 -0.46
C SER A 330 -15.37 26.34 -1.16
N PHE A 331 -16.11 25.97 -2.21
CA PHE A 331 -15.70 24.94 -3.16
C PHE A 331 -14.48 25.42 -3.97
N SER A 332 -13.58 24.50 -4.38
CA SER A 332 -12.50 24.79 -5.32
C SER A 332 -12.46 23.75 -6.44
N ASP A 333 -12.31 24.24 -7.67
CA ASP A 333 -12.17 23.41 -8.86
C ASP A 333 -10.75 22.89 -9.08
N GLU A 334 -9.79 23.28 -8.26
CA GLU A 334 -8.42 22.79 -8.36
C GLU A 334 -8.24 21.40 -7.76
N PHE A 335 -9.25 20.91 -7.04
CA PHE A 335 -9.21 19.62 -6.35
C PHE A 335 -10.33 18.69 -6.83
N THR A 336 -10.07 17.40 -6.65
CA THR A 336 -11.08 16.34 -6.60
C THR A 336 -11.25 15.95 -5.14
N TYR A 337 -12.50 15.85 -4.69
CA TYR A 337 -12.81 15.48 -3.32
C TYR A 337 -13.41 14.08 -3.26
N ILE A 338 -13.07 13.33 -2.22
CA ILE A 338 -13.61 12.00 -1.96
C ILE A 338 -14.10 11.97 -0.52
N ILE A 339 -15.34 11.52 -0.30
CA ILE A 339 -15.85 11.31 1.05
C ILE A 339 -15.17 10.05 1.62
N TYR A 340 -14.30 10.25 2.60
CA TYR A 340 -13.55 9.18 3.25
C TYR A 340 -14.43 8.42 4.25
N SER A 341 -15.10 9.18 5.11
CA SER A 341 -15.97 8.66 6.16
C SER A 341 -17.09 9.65 6.46
N GLY A 342 -18.20 9.14 7.01
CA GLY A 342 -19.38 9.94 7.33
C GLY A 342 -20.37 10.10 6.18
N GLU A 343 -21.40 10.92 6.43
CA GLU A 343 -22.49 11.20 5.49
C GLU A 343 -22.73 12.70 5.42
N VAL A 344 -23.14 13.17 4.24
CA VAL A 344 -23.33 14.59 3.97
C VAL A 344 -24.56 14.83 3.12
N LYS A 345 -25.35 15.83 3.47
CA LYS A 345 -26.49 16.27 2.66
C LYS A 345 -26.01 17.29 1.64
N LEU A 346 -26.34 17.05 0.38
CA LEU A 346 -26.29 18.07 -0.66
C LEU A 346 -27.46 19.03 -0.45
N MET A 347 -27.15 20.27 -0.12
CA MET A 347 -28.11 21.35 0.07
C MET A 347 -28.03 22.29 -1.13
N ALA A 348 -29.16 22.70 -1.70
CA ALA A 348 -29.19 23.60 -2.85
C ALA A 348 -30.24 24.69 -2.70
N SER A 349 -30.02 25.84 -3.34
CA SER A 349 -31.02 26.89 -3.43
C SER A 349 -32.00 26.59 -4.58
N PRO A 350 -33.32 26.66 -4.35
CA PRO A 350 -34.33 26.47 -5.39
C PRO A 350 -34.47 27.69 -6.33
N GLU A 351 -33.88 28.83 -5.97
CA GLU A 351 -33.96 30.08 -6.72
C GLU A 351 -33.10 30.02 -8.01
N ILE A 352 -33.64 29.40 -9.05
CA ILE A 352 -33.00 29.35 -10.38
C ILE A 352 -33.10 30.73 -11.10
N ASN A 353 -34.06 31.57 -10.70
CA ASN A 353 -34.38 32.84 -11.37
C ASN A 353 -33.77 34.10 -10.72
N GLY A 354 -32.93 33.93 -9.69
CA GLY A 354 -32.16 35.05 -9.15
C GLY A 354 -31.19 35.60 -10.21
N SER A 355 -30.87 36.90 -10.15
CA SER A 355 -29.82 37.49 -11.00
C SER A 355 -28.59 36.56 -10.97
N PRO A 356 -27.97 36.26 -12.14
CA PRO A 356 -26.80 35.41 -12.18
C PRO A 356 -25.82 35.91 -11.12
N PRO A 357 -25.19 34.99 -10.35
CA PRO A 357 -24.20 35.41 -9.36
C PRO A 357 -23.21 36.35 -10.06
N PRO A 358 -22.72 37.40 -9.38
CA PRO A 358 -21.67 38.22 -9.95
C PRO A 358 -20.61 37.25 -10.47
N LEU A 359 -20.28 37.35 -11.76
CA LEU A 359 -19.22 36.58 -12.37
C LEU A 359 -17.96 36.99 -11.62
N ILE A 360 -17.61 36.23 -10.58
CA ILE A 360 -16.35 36.41 -9.90
C ILE A 360 -15.32 35.89 -10.90
N ASP A 361 -14.67 36.83 -11.57
CA ASP A 361 -13.67 36.59 -12.62
C ASP A 361 -12.38 35.91 -12.08
N SER A 362 -12.43 35.41 -10.85
CA SER A 362 -11.36 34.63 -10.26
C SER A 362 -11.40 33.22 -10.85
N SER A 363 -10.62 33.03 -11.92
CA SER A 363 -9.98 31.74 -12.18
C SER A 363 -9.34 31.28 -10.87
N SER A 364 -10.00 30.34 -10.20
CA SER A 364 -9.69 29.78 -8.88
C SER A 364 -9.50 30.77 -7.73
N SER A 365 -10.40 30.72 -6.75
CA SER A 365 -10.04 31.09 -5.39
C SER A 365 -8.86 30.20 -4.95
N PRO A 366 -7.70 30.75 -4.54
CA PRO A 366 -6.63 29.93 -3.94
C PRO A 366 -7.09 29.30 -2.62
N PHE A 367 -8.20 29.77 -2.07
CA PHE A 367 -8.84 29.27 -0.87
C PHE A 367 -9.83 28.16 -1.27
N GLY A 368 -9.30 26.96 -1.47
CA GLY A 368 -10.11 25.75 -1.38
C GLY A 368 -10.46 25.44 0.08
N PRO A 369 -11.27 24.42 0.34
CA PRO A 369 -11.58 23.97 1.69
C PRO A 369 -10.34 23.52 2.47
N LEU A 370 -9.17 23.45 1.85
CA LEU A 370 -7.91 23.09 2.51
C LEU A 370 -7.15 24.26 3.13
N ALA A 371 -7.61 25.50 2.96
CA ALA A 371 -6.98 26.61 3.66
C ALA A 371 -7.19 26.48 5.18
N ASP A 372 -6.14 26.68 5.97
CA ASP A 372 -6.18 26.73 7.46
C ASP A 372 -6.95 27.96 8.00
N VAL A 373 -7.79 28.57 7.17
CA VAL A 373 -8.66 29.68 7.52
C VAL A 373 -9.88 29.12 8.25
N PRO A 374 -10.27 29.67 9.41
CA PRO A 374 -11.47 29.25 10.11
C PRO A 374 -12.69 29.31 9.19
N ALA A 375 -13.51 28.28 9.24
CA ALA A 375 -14.69 28.18 8.38
C ALA A 375 -15.67 29.33 8.66
N ALA A 376 -16.28 29.85 7.61
CA ALA A 376 -17.35 30.84 7.72
C ALA A 376 -18.52 30.28 8.54
N LYS A 377 -19.21 31.16 9.27
CA LYS A 377 -20.45 30.78 9.97
C LYS A 377 -21.50 30.34 8.96
N ASN A 378 -22.32 29.35 9.30
CA ASN A 378 -23.41 28.86 8.45
C ASN A 378 -24.31 29.98 7.92
N SER A 379 -24.58 31.02 8.72
CA SER A 379 -25.37 32.18 8.31
C SER A 379 -24.76 32.97 7.14
N ALA A 380 -23.43 33.06 7.07
CA ALA A 380 -22.73 33.70 5.96
C ALA A 380 -22.83 32.86 4.68
N ILE A 381 -22.71 31.53 4.81
CA ILE A 381 -22.83 30.59 3.69
C ILE A 381 -24.26 30.60 3.13
N VAL A 382 -25.28 30.54 3.99
CA VAL A 382 -26.68 30.68 3.58
C VAL A 382 -26.89 32.02 2.87
N LYS A 383 -26.41 33.13 3.44
CA LYS A 383 -26.54 34.45 2.79
C LYS A 383 -25.89 34.50 1.39
N ALA A 384 -24.74 33.85 1.20
CA ALA A 384 -24.06 33.78 -0.10
C ALA A 384 -24.82 32.92 -1.12
N LEU A 385 -25.38 31.80 -0.68
CA LEU A 385 -26.07 30.83 -1.56
C LEU A 385 -27.55 31.15 -1.81
N GLY A 386 -28.16 32.02 -1.00
CA GLY A 386 -29.57 32.37 -1.03
C GLY A 386 -30.28 32.04 0.27
N SER A 387 -31.38 32.75 0.58
CA SER A 387 -32.05 32.66 1.89
C SER A 387 -32.63 31.29 2.24
N GLN A 388 -32.84 30.41 1.26
CA GLN A 388 -33.46 29.11 1.47
C GLN A 388 -32.63 28.00 0.83
N LEU A 389 -32.13 27.08 1.64
CA LEU A 389 -31.45 25.87 1.19
C LEU A 389 -32.34 24.65 1.45
N VAL A 390 -32.46 23.78 0.46
CA VAL A 390 -33.26 22.56 0.53
C VAL A 390 -32.37 21.33 0.34
N PRO A 391 -32.61 20.23 1.07
CA PRO A 391 -31.87 19.00 0.86
C PRO A 391 -32.25 18.36 -0.47
N VAL A 392 -31.24 17.98 -1.26
CA VAL A 392 -31.40 17.36 -2.59
C VAL A 392 -31.04 15.88 -2.54
N ALA A 393 -29.95 15.53 -1.87
CA ALA A 393 -29.46 14.16 -1.79
C ALA A 393 -28.60 13.95 -0.54
N THR A 394 -28.35 12.70 -0.17
CA THR A 394 -27.33 12.32 0.81
C THR A 394 -26.21 11.61 0.07
N LEU A 395 -24.97 12.05 0.29
CA LEU A 395 -23.76 11.44 -0.23
C LEU A 395 -23.05 10.71 0.92
N GLY A 396 -22.52 9.52 0.64
CA GLY A 396 -21.84 8.67 1.62
C GLY A 396 -20.37 8.43 1.28
N PRO A 397 -19.70 7.51 2.00
CA PRO A 397 -18.32 7.15 1.74
C PRO A 397 -18.08 6.68 0.29
N MET A 398 -16.87 6.94 -0.22
CA MET A 398 -16.40 6.64 -1.58
C MET A 398 -17.03 7.48 -2.69
N GLU A 399 -17.99 8.36 -2.39
CA GLU A 399 -18.52 9.30 -3.38
C GLU A 399 -17.45 10.32 -3.77
N ILE A 400 -17.26 10.47 -5.09
CA ILE A 400 -16.29 11.39 -5.68
C ILE A 400 -17.02 12.66 -6.11
N ILE A 401 -16.49 13.81 -5.70
CA ILE A 401 -16.99 15.14 -6.02
C ILE A 401 -15.94 15.83 -6.89
N SER A 402 -16.21 15.83 -8.20
CA SER A 402 -15.40 16.51 -9.20
C SER A 402 -16.28 17.48 -9.99
N GLY A 403 -16.11 18.76 -9.71
CA GLY A 403 -16.86 19.86 -10.33
C GLY A 403 -18.24 20.10 -9.72
N ASN A 404 -19.13 20.72 -10.52
CA ASN A 404 -20.46 21.14 -10.09
C ASN A 404 -21.44 19.95 -10.04
N LEU A 405 -21.89 19.62 -8.82
CA LEU A 405 -22.81 18.51 -8.57
C LEU A 405 -24.18 18.66 -9.22
N LEU A 406 -24.60 19.88 -9.57
CA LEU A 406 -25.90 20.14 -10.20
C LEU A 406 -25.80 20.39 -11.71
N GLY A 407 -24.59 20.37 -12.29
CA GLY A 407 -24.34 20.47 -13.74
C GLY A 407 -24.65 21.84 -14.37
N CYS A 408 -25.47 22.66 -13.74
CA CYS A 408 -25.84 24.00 -14.20
C CYS A 408 -24.94 25.07 -13.58
N SER A 409 -24.33 25.94 -14.40
CA SER A 409 -23.40 26.98 -13.96
C SER A 409 -23.98 27.98 -12.97
N THR A 410 -25.30 28.19 -12.97
CA THR A 410 -26.00 29.10 -12.05
C THR A 410 -26.42 28.43 -10.74
N ALA A 411 -26.27 27.11 -10.63
CA ALA A 411 -26.73 26.37 -9.47
C ALA A 411 -25.90 26.71 -8.22
N ARG A 412 -26.62 27.01 -7.14
CA ARG A 412 -26.03 27.31 -5.83
C ARG A 412 -26.25 26.14 -4.89
N TRP A 413 -25.17 25.58 -4.38
CA TRP A 413 -25.23 24.43 -3.49
C TRP A 413 -24.11 24.45 -2.46
N CYS A 414 -24.30 23.68 -1.39
CA CYS A 414 -23.27 23.37 -0.41
C CYS A 414 -23.52 21.99 0.18
N LEU A 415 -22.62 21.58 1.05
CA LEU A 415 -22.66 20.32 1.76
C LEU A 415 -22.92 20.57 3.25
N GLN A 416 -23.84 19.81 3.84
CA GLN A 416 -24.14 19.80 5.27
C GLN A 416 -23.87 18.42 5.88
N PRO A 417 -22.79 18.23 6.64
CA PRO A 417 -22.45 16.96 7.29
C PRO A 417 -23.57 16.49 8.22
N VAL A 418 -24.02 15.25 8.06
CA VAL A 418 -25.01 14.60 8.93
C VAL A 418 -24.33 13.91 10.11
N SER A 419 -23.11 13.43 9.88
CA SER A 419 -22.23 12.82 10.88
C SER A 419 -20.85 13.51 10.86
N ALA A 420 -19.91 13.03 11.67
CA ALA A 420 -18.52 13.48 11.58
C ALA A 420 -17.98 13.12 10.18
N LEU A 421 -17.68 14.13 9.39
CA LEU A 421 -17.36 13.97 7.97
C LEU A 421 -15.87 14.15 7.77
N GLU A 422 -15.26 13.21 7.07
CA GLU A 422 -13.87 13.34 6.63
C GLU A 422 -13.80 13.26 5.12
N ILE A 423 -13.09 14.22 4.54
CA ILE A 423 -12.94 14.34 3.09
C ILE A 423 -11.45 14.30 2.76
N LEU A 424 -11.13 13.56 1.70
CA LEU A 424 -9.83 13.60 1.06
C LEU A 424 -9.90 14.61 -0.08
N ALA A 425 -8.99 15.56 -0.11
CA ALA A 425 -8.81 16.46 -1.23
C ALA A 425 -7.51 16.11 -1.96
N ILE A 426 -7.62 15.96 -3.27
CA ILE A 426 -6.56 15.52 -4.16
C ILE A 426 -6.44 16.58 -5.24
N PRO A 427 -5.25 17.14 -5.54
CA PRO A 427 -5.18 18.14 -6.58
C PRO A 427 -5.54 17.49 -7.93
N ARG A 428 -6.38 18.20 -8.69
CA ARG A 428 -7.17 17.64 -9.80
C ARG A 428 -6.27 17.18 -10.95
N LYS A 429 -5.13 17.85 -11.14
CA LYS A 429 -4.15 17.50 -12.17
C LYS A 429 -3.59 16.10 -11.93
N GLU A 430 -3.14 15.82 -10.71
CA GLU A 430 -2.49 14.59 -10.30
C GLU A 430 -3.49 13.44 -10.21
N TRP A 431 -4.73 13.73 -9.78
CA TRP A 431 -5.84 12.78 -9.90
C TRP A 431 -6.07 12.33 -11.35
N ASN A 432 -6.10 13.27 -12.29
CA ASN A 432 -6.32 12.97 -13.70
C ASN A 432 -5.13 12.24 -14.35
N GLU A 433 -3.90 12.54 -13.92
CA GLU A 433 -2.68 11.85 -14.38
C GLU A 433 -2.58 10.43 -13.84
N ALA A 434 -3.05 10.18 -12.62
CA ALA A 434 -3.01 8.86 -12.00
C ALA A 434 -4.05 7.88 -12.56
N ILE A 435 -5.21 8.38 -13.00
CA ILE A 435 -6.33 7.55 -13.48
C ILE A 435 -6.24 7.32 -14.99
N ARG A 436 -6.61 6.12 -15.42
CA ARG A 436 -6.68 5.77 -16.85
C ARG A 436 -7.65 6.72 -17.59
N PRO A 437 -7.29 7.27 -18.76
CA PRO A 437 -8.16 8.20 -19.51
C PRO A 437 -9.57 7.67 -19.82
N THR A 438 -9.71 6.36 -20.04
CA THR A 438 -11.00 5.71 -20.28
C THR A 438 -11.90 5.76 -19.05
N VAL A 439 -11.36 5.41 -17.88
CA VAL A 439 -12.07 5.45 -16.59
C VAL A 439 -12.41 6.90 -16.22
N LEU A 440 -11.53 7.86 -16.49
CA LEU A 440 -11.80 9.27 -16.27
C LEU A 440 -12.96 9.78 -17.13
N SER A 441 -13.06 9.32 -18.37
CA SER A 441 -14.16 9.68 -19.28
C SER A 441 -15.49 9.10 -18.81
N GLU A 442 -15.49 7.85 -18.35
CA GLU A 442 -16.65 7.20 -17.73
C GLU A 442 -17.09 7.94 -16.46
N LEU A 443 -16.14 8.33 -15.60
CA LEU A 443 -16.43 9.11 -14.39
C LEU A 443 -17.08 10.46 -14.72
N LYS A 444 -16.63 11.15 -15.77
CA LYS A 444 -17.26 12.39 -16.24
C LYS A 444 -18.69 12.17 -16.73
N LEU A 445 -18.93 11.08 -17.46
CA LEU A 445 -20.27 10.72 -17.92
C LEU A 445 -21.21 10.41 -16.75
N LEU A 446 -20.76 9.63 -15.76
CA LEU A 446 -21.50 9.34 -14.54
C LEU A 446 -21.78 10.59 -13.72
N SER A 447 -20.78 11.48 -13.59
CA SER A 447 -20.94 12.76 -12.89
C SER A 447 -22.00 13.63 -13.56
N SER A 448 -22.01 13.69 -14.90
CA SER A 448 -23.03 14.40 -15.69
C SER A 448 -24.43 13.80 -15.50
N ALA A 449 -24.55 12.47 -15.57
CA ALA A 449 -25.83 11.79 -15.33
C ALA A 449 -26.36 12.04 -13.91
N ARG A 450 -25.47 12.00 -12.90
CA ARG A 450 -25.81 12.29 -11.51
C ARG A 450 -26.25 13.75 -11.33
N ALA A 451 -25.57 14.68 -11.99
CA ALA A 451 -25.95 16.09 -11.98
C ALA A 451 -27.36 16.33 -12.53
N ASN A 452 -27.69 15.71 -13.67
CA ASN A 452 -29.04 15.77 -14.23
C ASN A 452 -30.10 15.21 -13.28
N PHE A 453 -29.79 14.09 -12.60
CA PHE A 453 -30.67 13.51 -11.59
C PHE A 453 -30.91 14.46 -10.41
N PHE A 454 -29.84 15.04 -9.84
CA PHE A 454 -29.96 16.00 -8.73
C PHE A 454 -30.71 17.26 -9.13
N GLN A 455 -30.51 17.77 -10.34
CA GLN A 455 -31.24 18.92 -10.87
C GLN A 455 -32.74 18.62 -11.01
N ALA A 456 -33.11 17.46 -11.55
CA ALA A 456 -34.51 17.05 -11.65
C ALA A 456 -35.16 16.91 -10.26
N HIS A 457 -34.42 16.38 -9.28
CA HIS A 457 -34.89 16.27 -7.91
C HIS A 457 -35.09 17.65 -7.26
N LEU A 458 -34.14 18.57 -7.43
CA LEU A 458 -34.24 19.94 -6.93
C LEU A 458 -35.48 20.64 -7.48
N LEU A 459 -35.72 20.57 -8.80
CA LEU A 459 -36.95 21.12 -9.41
C LEU A 459 -38.24 20.53 -8.82
N THR A 460 -38.23 19.24 -8.50
CA THR A 460 -39.38 18.58 -7.86
C THR A 460 -39.62 19.12 -6.46
N VAL A 461 -38.56 19.26 -5.66
CA VAL A 461 -38.62 19.82 -4.30
C VAL A 461 -39.07 21.29 -4.33
N SER A 462 -38.56 22.09 -5.27
CA SER A 462 -38.97 23.49 -5.44
C SER A 462 -40.48 23.62 -5.69
N ARG A 463 -41.04 22.83 -6.61
CA ARG A 463 -42.49 22.82 -6.91
C ARG A 463 -43.33 22.41 -5.70
N GLN A 464 -42.84 21.46 -4.90
CA GLN A 464 -43.55 21.06 -3.67
C GLN A 464 -43.57 22.19 -2.63
N ILE A 465 -42.45 22.90 -2.47
CA ILE A 465 -42.37 24.06 -1.56
C ILE A 465 -43.30 25.17 -2.04
N GLU A 466 -43.29 25.50 -3.33
CA GLU A 466 -44.21 26.49 -3.92
C GLU A 466 -45.68 26.11 -3.70
N ALA A 467 -46.04 24.83 -3.88
CA ALA A 467 -47.38 24.34 -3.63
C ALA A 467 -47.80 24.48 -2.15
N ILE A 468 -46.89 24.18 -1.20
CA ILE A 468 -47.13 24.35 0.24
C ILE A 468 -47.28 25.84 0.60
N HIS A 469 -46.47 26.71 0.00
CA HIS A 469 -46.57 28.16 0.22
C HIS A 469 -47.88 28.72 -0.35
N ALA A 470 -48.32 28.23 -1.52
CA ALA A 470 -49.59 28.62 -2.13
C ALA A 470 -50.79 28.21 -1.28
N THR A 471 -50.78 27.02 -0.68
CA THR A 471 -51.85 26.57 0.23
C THR A 471 -51.83 27.31 1.58
N THR A 472 -50.66 27.69 2.08
CA THR A 472 -50.51 28.40 3.36
C THR A 472 -50.89 29.88 3.24
N ASN A 473 -50.56 30.53 2.11
CA ASN A 473 -50.87 31.95 1.87
C ASN A 473 -52.27 32.18 1.28
N GLY A 474 -52.95 31.12 0.83
CA GLY A 474 -54.36 31.15 0.47
C GLY A 474 -55.24 31.31 1.70
N SER A 475 -55.49 32.56 2.12
CA SER A 475 -56.35 32.90 3.27
C SER A 475 -57.68 32.12 3.25
N PRO A 476 -58.15 31.60 4.41
CA PRO A 476 -59.49 31.01 4.56
C PRO A 476 -60.55 32.12 4.53
N ARG A 477 -60.79 32.72 3.37
CA ARG A 477 -61.81 33.76 3.16
C ARG A 477 -62.85 33.30 2.13
N ARG A 478 -63.58 32.24 2.46
CA ARG A 478 -64.95 31.97 1.96
C ARG A 478 -65.66 30.84 2.73
N LEU A 479 -65.74 30.97 4.06
CA LEU A 479 -66.92 30.48 4.78
C LEU A 479 -67.79 31.69 5.10
N ALA A 480 -68.37 32.26 4.05
CA ALA A 480 -69.51 33.16 4.19
C ALA A 480 -70.74 32.28 4.37
N VAL A 481 -71.20 32.20 5.62
CA VAL A 481 -72.60 32.12 6.06
C VAL A 481 -73.60 31.95 4.89
N MET A 482 -74.02 30.72 4.63
CA MET A 482 -75.32 30.47 3.98
C MET A 482 -76.36 30.30 5.08
N SER A 483 -77.03 31.40 5.37
CA SER A 483 -78.25 31.47 6.16
C SER A 483 -79.40 30.72 5.48
N HIS A 484 -80.21 30.10 6.33
CA HIS A 484 -81.52 29.49 6.08
C HIS A 484 -82.38 30.16 5.01
N THR A 485 -82.94 29.34 4.10
CA THR A 485 -84.38 29.38 3.73
C THR A 485 -84.76 28.09 3.00
N ALA A 486 -85.74 27.37 3.56
CA ALA A 486 -86.50 26.30 2.89
C ALA A 486 -87.47 26.90 1.86
N PRO A 487 -87.99 26.11 0.90
CA PRO A 487 -89.29 25.47 1.15
C PRO A 487 -89.44 24.05 0.57
N ALA A 488 -90.64 23.52 0.73
CA ALA A 488 -91.03 22.11 0.86
C ALA A 488 -91.40 21.35 -0.44
N ARG A 489 -91.37 20.00 -0.32
CA ARG A 489 -92.24 18.95 -0.94
C ARG A 489 -92.15 18.77 -2.48
N ASN A 490 -92.20 17.57 -3.08
CA ASN A 490 -92.86 16.31 -2.72
C ASN A 490 -92.30 15.08 -3.49
N SER A 491 -92.45 13.92 -2.84
CA SER A 491 -92.41 12.49 -3.25
C SER A 491 -92.39 12.04 -4.73
N MET A 492 -91.63 10.97 -5.04
CA MET A 492 -92.10 9.56 -5.06
C MET A 492 -91.01 8.56 -5.53
N LEU A 493 -90.93 7.42 -4.81
CA LEU A 493 -90.69 6.00 -5.22
C LEU A 493 -89.57 5.71 -6.26
N SER A 494 -88.61 4.79 -6.10
CA SER A 494 -88.66 3.43 -5.54
C SER A 494 -87.23 2.83 -5.32
N ARG A 495 -87.15 1.86 -4.41
CA ARG A 495 -86.01 0.96 -4.05
C ARG A 495 -85.76 -0.14 -5.11
N PRO A 496 -84.85 -1.13 -4.93
CA PRO A 496 -83.49 -1.14 -4.34
C PRO A 496 -82.47 -1.93 -5.22
N PHE A 497 -81.15 -1.79 -5.03
CA PHE A 497 -80.21 -2.91 -5.23
C PHE A 497 -78.96 -2.73 -4.36
N ALA A 498 -78.60 -3.80 -3.66
CA ALA A 498 -77.43 -3.94 -2.80
C ALA A 498 -76.16 -4.29 -3.63
N PRO A 499 -74.95 -4.25 -3.04
CA PRO A 499 -73.71 -3.89 -3.74
C PRO A 499 -72.87 -5.10 -4.16
N PRO A 500 -71.83 -4.91 -5.00
CA PRO A 500 -70.67 -5.77 -4.96
C PRO A 500 -69.50 -5.09 -4.24
N LEU A 501 -68.96 -5.85 -3.28
CA LEU A 501 -67.67 -5.69 -2.66
C LEU A 501 -66.55 -5.69 -3.72
N GLY A 502 -65.82 -4.58 -3.84
CA GLY A 502 -64.57 -4.48 -4.59
C GLY A 502 -63.41 -4.29 -3.63
N GLY A 503 -62.56 -5.32 -3.50
CA GLY A 503 -61.41 -5.36 -2.61
C GLY A 503 -60.26 -4.42 -3.00
N PRO A 504 -59.21 -4.36 -2.16
CA PRO A 504 -58.12 -3.40 -2.31
C PRO A 504 -57.17 -3.80 -3.44
N ALA A 505 -56.97 -2.89 -4.40
CA ALA A 505 -55.95 -3.02 -5.43
C ALA A 505 -54.57 -3.00 -4.77
N ARG A 506 -53.86 -4.13 -4.91
CA ARG A 506 -52.47 -4.31 -4.53
C ARG A 506 -51.56 -3.44 -5.39
N PHE A 507 -50.61 -2.79 -4.73
CA PHE A 507 -49.40 -2.21 -5.28
C PHE A 507 -48.72 -3.12 -6.32
N SER A 508 -48.58 -2.67 -7.56
CA SER A 508 -47.62 -3.24 -8.51
C SER A 508 -46.26 -2.55 -8.31
N ARG A 509 -45.32 -3.27 -7.70
CA ARG A 509 -43.88 -3.01 -7.82
C ARG A 509 -43.43 -3.55 -9.17
N GLN A 510 -43.14 -2.67 -10.13
CA GLN A 510 -42.37 -3.01 -11.33
C GLN A 510 -41.52 -1.80 -11.75
N ALA A 511 -40.29 -1.75 -11.26
CA ALA A 511 -39.15 -1.07 -11.88
C ALA A 511 -37.86 -1.43 -11.13
N HIS A 512 -37.42 -2.68 -11.25
CA HIS A 512 -36.04 -3.10 -10.96
C HIS A 512 -35.79 -4.41 -11.70
N ALA A 513 -35.15 -4.35 -12.87
CA ALA A 513 -34.35 -5.42 -13.48
C ALA A 513 -34.08 -5.08 -14.97
N LEU A 514 -33.09 -4.24 -15.24
CA LEU A 514 -32.34 -4.29 -16.49
C LEU A 514 -30.87 -4.05 -16.15
N LEU A 515 -30.08 -5.11 -16.30
CA LEU A 515 -28.62 -5.19 -16.51
C LEU A 515 -28.04 -6.41 -15.78
N HIS A 516 -28.41 -7.61 -16.24
CA HIS A 516 -27.55 -8.80 -16.19
C HIS A 516 -27.97 -9.74 -17.33
N SER A 517 -27.29 -9.64 -18.48
CA SER A 517 -27.26 -10.70 -19.48
C SER A 517 -25.88 -11.35 -19.41
N SER A 518 -25.84 -12.54 -18.84
CA SER A 518 -24.70 -13.45 -18.81
C SER A 518 -24.65 -14.29 -20.08
N SER A 519 -23.44 -14.51 -20.56
CA SER A 519 -23.00 -15.66 -21.35
C SER A 519 -23.61 -16.98 -20.84
N GLY A 520 -23.99 -17.84 -21.79
CA GLY A 520 -24.72 -19.08 -21.54
C GLY A 520 -23.90 -20.27 -21.03
N GLY A 521 -24.56 -21.43 -20.99
CA GLY A 521 -23.94 -22.73 -20.76
C GLY A 521 -24.72 -23.62 -19.78
N LEU A 522 -25.76 -24.29 -20.28
CA LEU A 522 -26.52 -25.32 -19.59
C LEU A 522 -25.72 -26.63 -19.50
N GLY A 523 -25.56 -27.16 -18.28
CA GLY A 523 -25.13 -28.52 -18.01
C GLY A 523 -25.83 -29.06 -16.76
N ARG A 524 -26.91 -29.83 -16.95
CA ARG A 524 -27.66 -30.57 -15.92
C ARG A 524 -26.83 -31.75 -15.38
N MET A 525 -26.95 -32.05 -14.08
CA MET A 525 -27.30 -33.35 -13.46
C MET A 525 -27.00 -33.35 -11.93
N PRO A 526 -27.56 -34.29 -11.12
CA PRO A 526 -28.37 -33.93 -9.95
C PRO A 526 -27.76 -34.28 -8.58
N GLY A 527 -28.28 -33.56 -7.57
CA GLY A 527 -28.83 -34.07 -6.31
C GLY A 527 -28.02 -35.09 -5.49
N LYS A 528 -27.51 -34.62 -4.33
CA LYS A 528 -27.39 -35.42 -3.11
C LYS A 528 -27.47 -34.51 -1.88
N GLU A 529 -28.31 -34.92 -0.93
CA GLU A 529 -28.62 -34.29 0.36
C GLU A 529 -27.38 -34.16 1.27
N PRO A 530 -27.35 -33.19 2.21
CA PRO A 530 -26.34 -33.11 3.25
C PRO A 530 -26.81 -33.75 4.56
N PRO A 531 -25.95 -34.48 5.31
CA PRO A 531 -26.24 -34.81 6.70
C PRO A 531 -25.83 -33.65 7.61
N SER A 532 -26.78 -33.26 8.45
CA SER A 532 -26.64 -32.38 9.59
C SER A 532 -25.79 -33.02 10.70
N LEU A 533 -24.75 -32.32 11.17
CA LEU A 533 -24.13 -32.60 12.47
C LEU A 533 -23.78 -31.30 13.20
N LEU A 534 -24.71 -30.90 14.06
CA LEU A 534 -24.50 -29.97 15.17
C LEU A 534 -23.60 -30.64 16.22
N LYS A 535 -22.42 -30.07 16.49
CA LYS A 535 -21.69 -30.29 17.74
C LYS A 535 -21.47 -28.95 18.44
N ARG A 536 -22.05 -28.85 19.63
CA ARG A 536 -21.89 -27.77 20.62
C ARG A 536 -20.41 -27.60 21.01
N PRO A 537 -19.91 -26.37 21.23
CA PRO A 537 -18.67 -26.18 21.97
C PRO A 537 -18.95 -26.12 23.47
N LEU A 538 -18.16 -26.90 24.22
CA LEU A 538 -18.08 -26.91 25.67
C LEU A 538 -17.43 -25.59 26.17
N GLY A 539 -18.01 -25.04 27.23
CA GLY A 539 -17.55 -23.81 27.86
C GLY A 539 -16.18 -23.94 28.52
N LEU A 540 -15.36 -22.90 28.32
CA LEU A 540 -14.12 -22.67 29.06
C LEU A 540 -14.31 -21.47 29.99
N LYS A 541 -14.02 -21.70 31.28
CA LYS A 541 -14.04 -20.73 32.37
C LYS A 541 -12.92 -19.69 32.19
N PRO A 542 -13.14 -18.41 32.54
CA PRO A 542 -12.06 -17.42 32.57
C PRO A 542 -11.24 -17.57 33.86
N SER A 543 -9.94 -17.81 33.72
CA SER A 543 -8.98 -17.69 34.82
C SER A 543 -8.47 -16.25 34.86
N GLY A 544 -8.94 -15.50 35.85
CA GLY A 544 -8.44 -14.16 36.15
C GLY A 544 -7.04 -14.23 36.75
N ARG A 545 -6.05 -13.60 36.10
CA ARG A 545 -4.81 -13.17 36.74
C ARG A 545 -4.72 -11.65 36.70
N ARG A 546 -4.70 -11.07 37.90
CA ARG A 546 -4.48 -9.66 38.18
C ARG A 546 -3.05 -9.28 37.80
N LEU A 547 -2.89 -8.15 37.12
CA LEU A 547 -1.63 -7.43 37.01
C LEU A 547 -1.62 -6.26 38.02
N PRO A 548 -0.47 -5.91 38.62
CA PRO A 548 -0.35 -4.80 39.57
C PRO A 548 -0.27 -3.44 38.84
N PRO A 549 -0.63 -2.33 39.50
CA PRO A 549 -0.60 -1.00 38.90
C PRO A 549 0.83 -0.47 38.83
N LEU A 550 1.21 0.08 37.68
CA LEU A 550 2.42 0.87 37.49
C LEU A 550 2.12 2.33 37.87
N ASN A 551 2.80 2.82 38.91
CA ASN A 551 2.88 4.23 39.28
C ASN A 551 3.72 4.98 38.24
N SER A 552 3.13 5.99 37.58
CA SER A 552 3.85 6.98 36.79
C SER A 552 3.82 8.34 37.53
N SER A 553 4.90 8.63 38.24
CA SER A 553 5.24 9.99 38.67
C SER A 553 6.65 10.29 38.19
N VAL A 554 6.77 11.00 37.08
CA VAL A 554 8.04 11.66 36.71
C VAL A 554 7.74 13.12 36.40
N SER A 555 8.39 13.93 37.22
CA SER A 555 8.43 15.37 37.29
C SER A 555 8.99 16.03 36.03
N ALA A 556 8.38 17.15 35.67
CA ALA A 556 8.86 18.10 34.69
C ALA A 556 10.18 18.77 35.13
N SER A 557 11.12 18.84 34.21
CA SER A 557 12.29 19.73 34.20
C SER A 557 12.60 19.92 32.71
N GLY A 558 12.40 21.07 32.06
CA GLY A 558 12.87 22.38 32.45
C GLY A 558 14.30 22.57 31.94
N MET A 559 14.51 22.62 30.61
CA MET A 559 15.78 23.05 30.03
C MET A 559 15.58 23.98 28.84
N THR A 560 16.39 25.03 28.92
CA THR A 560 16.38 26.30 28.22
C THR A 560 17.01 26.25 26.84
N ALA A 561 16.58 27.20 26.01
CA ALA A 561 17.10 27.51 24.70
C ALA A 561 18.61 27.84 24.69
N SER A 562 19.32 27.34 23.68
CA SER A 562 20.60 27.90 23.25
C SER A 562 20.76 27.80 21.73
N SER A 563 20.71 28.97 21.09
CA SER A 563 21.67 29.44 20.09
C SER A 563 22.06 28.51 18.93
N MET A 564 21.55 28.80 17.73
CA MET A 564 22.17 28.42 16.45
C MET A 564 22.66 29.69 15.72
N PRO A 565 23.84 29.67 15.07
CA PRO A 565 24.36 30.77 14.27
C PRO A 565 23.83 30.75 12.82
N PRO A 566 23.89 31.88 12.08
CA PRO A 566 23.18 32.05 10.81
C PRO A 566 23.93 31.41 9.63
N ILE A 567 23.15 30.81 8.72
CA ILE A 567 23.60 30.29 7.43
C ILE A 567 23.74 31.46 6.43
N VAL A 568 24.92 31.57 5.86
CA VAL A 568 25.31 32.52 4.82
C VAL A 568 24.72 32.08 3.48
N LEU A 569 23.85 32.91 2.90
CA LEU A 569 23.33 32.79 1.53
C LEU A 569 24.34 33.35 0.53
N LEU A 570 25.00 32.46 -0.23
CA LEU A 570 25.79 32.84 -1.41
C LEU A 570 24.88 32.93 -2.64
N LYS A 571 24.70 34.15 -3.13
CA LYS A 571 24.13 34.48 -4.45
C LYS A 571 25.11 34.02 -5.54
N GLY A 572 24.65 33.11 -6.41
CA GLY A 572 25.34 32.69 -7.63
C GLY A 572 24.60 33.19 -8.87
N SER A 573 25.27 34.02 -9.66
CA SER A 573 24.80 34.75 -10.83
C SER A 573 24.34 33.86 -11.99
N LEU A 574 23.20 34.22 -12.57
CA LEU A 574 22.77 33.83 -13.92
C LEU A 574 23.73 34.44 -14.95
N ILE A 575 24.32 33.60 -15.80
CA ILE A 575 24.89 34.00 -17.10
C ILE A 575 24.14 33.19 -18.16
N GLY A 576 23.36 33.90 -18.96
CA GLY A 576 22.67 33.32 -20.11
C GLY A 576 23.60 33.06 -21.28
N ARG A 577 23.29 32.04 -22.06
CA ARG A 577 23.62 31.99 -23.48
C ARG A 577 22.46 31.36 -24.26
N ARG A 578 21.84 32.21 -25.08
CA ARG A 578 21.10 31.82 -26.29
C ARG A 578 22.08 31.21 -27.30
N SER A 579 21.65 30.18 -28.02
CA SER A 579 22.07 29.96 -29.40
C SER A 579 20.92 29.33 -30.18
N LEU A 580 20.58 29.99 -31.28
CA LEU A 580 19.70 29.57 -32.37
C LEU A 580 20.49 28.75 -33.41
N HIS A 581 19.74 28.01 -34.22
CA HIS A 581 20.10 27.29 -35.46
C HIS A 581 21.02 26.06 -35.27
N SER A 582 20.75 24.89 -35.84
CA SER A 582 20.02 24.50 -37.06
C SER A 582 19.09 23.32 -36.86
#